data_AF-A0AAC9FE73-F1
#
_entry.id   AF-A0AAC9FE73-F1
#
_cell.length_a   1.000
_cell.length_b   1.000
_cell.length_c   1.000
_cell.angle_alpha   90.00
_cell.angle_beta   90.00
_cell.angle_gamma   90.00
#
_symmetry.space_group_name_H-M   'P 1'
#
loop_
_entity.id
_entity.type
_entity.pdbx_description
1 polymer ?
#
loop_
_entity_poly.entity_id
_entity_poly.type
_entity_poly.pdbx_seq_one_letter_code
_entity_poly.pdbx_strand_id
1 'polypeptide(L)'
;MPRVSAPVYSLNGGEIGEEALSRLDLERMQFASALSSNILPRVVGSMTLRPGLEHIADIDLGDVRLLEYRKLTLAYVGGSGTLANGAAHWLIFERTGDAGEVTLTGTQTLSNKTLTSPIINGTLNAQGAIVAINTSASVGAAPTLELYRDAVITGNTGIIRFPGKNAAGTKVNYGDIVASIMNNGVGVESSVLDFRTYWAGAYAVKFTIGSGFWMNGAAGGDPGTGKINATELQQNGVPVATAIATSQGVAKAWVNFNGTGTVAINDSFNVSSITDNGVGNYTVNFATALANANYAAVGMASGNLRDVNYSGGTKTTTALGIVVGESNVGGVDTAYVGIIVMGD
;
A
#
# COMPACT_ATOMS: atom_id res chain seq x y z
N MET A 1 82.31 -93.27 24.15
CA MET A 1 81.10 -92.85 23.42
C MET A 1 81.38 -92.96 21.93
N PRO A 2 80.51 -93.61 21.15
CA PRO A 2 80.79 -93.95 19.76
C PRO A 2 80.66 -92.71 18.88
N ARG A 3 81.60 -92.52 17.94
CA ARG A 3 81.37 -91.63 16.80
C ARG A 3 80.38 -92.34 15.88
N VAL A 4 79.12 -91.96 16.00
CA VAL A 4 78.07 -92.39 15.07
C VAL A 4 78.26 -91.57 13.79
N SER A 5 78.77 -92.20 12.74
CA SER A 5 78.79 -91.60 11.39
C SER A 5 77.36 -91.58 10.88
N ALA A 6 76.71 -90.42 10.94
CA ALA A 6 75.40 -90.24 10.32
C ALA A 6 75.60 -90.02 8.80
N PRO A 7 74.92 -90.79 7.92
CA PRO A 7 75.02 -90.58 6.48
C PRO A 7 74.44 -89.22 6.07
N VAL A 8 75.16 -88.51 5.20
CA VAL A 8 74.71 -87.23 4.60
C VAL A 8 74.17 -87.53 3.21
N TYR A 9 72.86 -87.34 3.03
CA TYR A 9 72.18 -87.61 1.75
C TYR A 9 72.38 -86.46 0.76
N SER A 10 72.72 -86.80 -0.49
CA SER A 10 72.73 -85.86 -1.61
C SER A 10 71.31 -85.40 -1.98
N LEU A 11 71.19 -84.34 -2.78
CA LEU A 11 69.93 -83.71 -3.25
C LEU A 11 68.91 -84.66 -3.92
N ASN A 12 69.21 -85.95 -4.11
CA ASN A 12 68.29 -86.99 -4.61
C ASN A 12 68.41 -88.34 -3.85
N GLY A 13 68.86 -88.33 -2.58
CA GLY A 13 68.82 -89.52 -1.71
C GLY A 13 69.88 -90.59 -1.97
N GLY A 14 70.90 -90.32 -2.80
CA GLY A 14 72.07 -91.18 -2.96
C GLY A 14 73.14 -90.90 -1.90
N GLU A 15 73.79 -91.95 -1.40
CA GLU A 15 74.91 -91.89 -0.45
C GLU A 15 76.19 -91.41 -1.16
N ILE A 16 76.93 -90.48 -0.56
CA ILE A 16 78.14 -89.88 -1.16
C ILE A 16 79.38 -90.59 -0.62
N GLY A 17 80.23 -91.11 -1.52
CA GLY A 17 81.48 -91.79 -1.16
C GLY A 17 82.54 -90.87 -0.53
N GLU A 18 83.39 -91.42 0.34
CA GLU A 18 84.37 -90.66 1.15
C GLU A 18 85.38 -89.84 0.32
N GLU A 19 85.69 -90.24 -0.91
CA GLU A 19 86.59 -89.49 -1.78
C GLU A 19 85.96 -88.19 -2.33
N ALA A 20 84.64 -88.14 -2.49
CA ALA A 20 83.91 -86.94 -2.92
C ALA A 20 83.79 -85.90 -1.80
N LEU A 21 83.81 -86.33 -0.54
CA LEU A 21 83.86 -85.46 0.64
C LEU A 21 85.15 -84.63 0.71
N SER A 22 86.25 -85.09 0.10
CA SER A 22 87.52 -84.35 0.08
C SER A 22 87.54 -83.14 -0.86
N ARG A 23 86.57 -83.06 -1.79
CA ARG A 23 86.51 -82.00 -2.83
C ARG A 23 85.40 -80.99 -2.62
N LEU A 24 84.63 -81.13 -1.55
CA LEU A 24 83.50 -80.28 -1.23
C LEU A 24 83.88 -79.34 -0.10
N ASP A 25 83.89 -78.04 -0.41
CA ASP A 25 84.08 -76.98 0.58
C ASP A 25 82.82 -76.91 1.45
N LEU A 26 82.87 -77.53 2.64
CA LEU A 26 81.72 -77.66 3.55
C LEU A 26 81.11 -76.29 3.93
N GLU A 27 81.89 -75.19 3.89
CA GLU A 27 81.38 -73.84 4.15
C GLU A 27 80.50 -73.27 3.02
N ARG A 28 80.60 -73.79 1.79
CA ARG A 28 79.82 -73.33 0.64
C ARG A 28 78.57 -74.15 0.32
N MET A 29 78.27 -75.19 1.10
CA MET A 29 77.00 -75.94 1.01
C MET A 29 75.93 -75.44 1.98
N GLN A 30 75.90 -74.13 2.28
CA GLN A 30 74.83 -73.51 3.08
C GLN A 30 73.52 -73.35 2.29
N PHE A 31 72.93 -74.44 1.82
CA PHE A 31 71.48 -74.46 1.51
C PHE A 31 70.91 -75.83 1.86
N ALA A 32 70.94 -76.15 3.15
CA ALA A 32 70.10 -77.20 3.73
C ALA A 32 69.10 -76.53 4.68
N SER A 33 67.84 -76.45 4.26
CA SER A 33 66.72 -76.18 5.17
C SER A 33 65.63 -77.21 4.93
N ALA A 34 65.23 -77.92 5.97
CA ALA A 34 64.13 -78.89 5.91
C ALA A 34 62.75 -78.20 5.84
N LEU A 35 62.67 -76.89 6.11
CA LEU A 35 61.47 -76.06 5.95
C LEU A 35 61.88 -74.65 5.50
N SER A 36 61.64 -74.33 4.24
CA SER A 36 61.75 -72.97 3.72
C SER A 36 60.35 -72.43 3.41
N SER A 37 59.95 -71.36 4.08
CA SER A 37 58.80 -70.57 3.67
C SER A 37 59.26 -69.14 3.37
N ASN A 38 58.74 -68.58 2.28
CA ASN A 38 59.01 -67.22 1.82
C ASN A 38 60.47 -66.89 1.41
N ILE A 39 61.23 -67.86 0.89
CA ILE A 39 62.46 -67.56 0.13
C ILE A 39 62.07 -67.11 -1.28
N LEU A 40 62.53 -65.92 -1.68
CA LEU A 40 62.38 -65.39 -3.04
C LEU A 40 63.72 -65.53 -3.79
N PRO A 41 63.92 -66.60 -4.59
CA PRO A 41 65.09 -66.66 -5.45
C PRO A 41 65.01 -65.54 -6.51
N ARG A 42 66.10 -64.78 -6.66
CA ARG A 42 66.22 -63.73 -7.68
C ARG A 42 66.40 -64.38 -9.04
N VAL A 43 65.35 -64.38 -9.87
CA VAL A 43 65.42 -64.83 -11.25
C VAL A 43 65.87 -63.68 -12.15
N VAL A 44 66.92 -63.90 -12.92
CA VAL A 44 67.43 -62.97 -13.95
C VAL A 44 66.81 -63.38 -15.29
N GLY A 45 65.67 -62.77 -15.63
CA GLY A 45 64.95 -63.03 -16.88
C GLY A 45 63.55 -62.38 -16.87
N SER A 46 63.03 -62.03 -18.05
CA SER A 46 61.85 -61.16 -18.23
C SER A 46 60.63 -61.65 -17.44
N MET A 47 60.08 -60.72 -16.65
CA MET A 47 59.01 -60.88 -15.68
C MET A 47 57.77 -61.58 -16.25
N THR A 48 57.41 -62.72 -15.67
CA THR A 48 56.01 -63.15 -15.59
C THR A 48 55.70 -63.42 -14.12
N LEU A 49 54.60 -62.84 -13.64
CA LEU A 49 54.09 -62.95 -12.28
C LEU A 49 54.04 -64.41 -11.80
N ARG A 50 54.33 -64.64 -10.51
CA ARG A 50 54.07 -65.94 -9.85
C ARG A 50 52.58 -66.28 -9.96
N PRO A 51 52.20 -67.55 -10.25
CA PRO A 51 50.82 -67.98 -10.15
C PRO A 51 50.43 -68.03 -8.66
N GLY A 52 49.47 -67.20 -8.30
CA GLY A 52 48.97 -67.05 -6.94
C GLY A 52 47.87 -65.99 -6.87
N LEU A 53 46.91 -66.07 -7.79
CA LEU A 53 45.63 -65.37 -7.82
C LEU A 53 44.69 -66.36 -8.52
N GLU A 54 43.62 -66.78 -7.84
CA GLU A 54 42.53 -67.47 -8.52
C GLU A 54 41.90 -66.48 -9.51
N HIS A 55 41.82 -66.87 -10.78
CA HIS A 55 41.21 -66.08 -11.85
C HIS A 55 39.70 -66.29 -11.79
N ILE A 56 38.94 -65.20 -11.63
CA ILE A 56 37.46 -65.25 -11.60
C ILE A 56 36.87 -64.82 -12.96
N ALA A 57 37.45 -63.82 -13.63
CA ALA A 57 37.18 -63.44 -15.03
C ALA A 57 38.12 -62.31 -15.49
N ASP A 58 38.27 -62.13 -16.80
CA ASP A 58 38.84 -60.92 -17.39
C ASP A 58 37.75 -59.87 -17.58
N ILE A 59 38.04 -58.62 -17.19
CA ILE A 59 37.28 -57.45 -17.63
C ILE A 59 38.17 -56.71 -18.61
N ASP A 60 37.88 -56.85 -19.90
CA ASP A 60 38.56 -56.09 -20.95
C ASP A 60 38.00 -54.66 -20.99
N LEU A 61 38.80 -53.68 -20.56
CA LEU A 61 38.47 -52.26 -20.61
C LEU A 61 39.18 -51.54 -21.79
N GLY A 62 39.86 -52.28 -22.67
CA GLY A 62 40.72 -51.71 -23.72
C GLY A 62 41.94 -50.96 -23.16
N ASP A 63 42.52 -50.05 -23.95
CA ASP A 63 43.65 -49.21 -23.53
C ASP A 63 43.22 -48.23 -22.42
N VAL A 64 43.31 -48.63 -21.15
CA VAL A 64 43.03 -47.77 -19.99
C VAL A 64 44.31 -47.10 -19.51
N ARG A 65 44.33 -45.77 -19.56
CA ARG A 65 45.38 -44.94 -18.96
C ARG A 65 44.86 -44.30 -17.67
N LEU A 66 45.28 -44.81 -16.52
CA LEU A 66 45.04 -44.16 -15.22
C LEU A 66 45.96 -42.94 -15.10
N LEU A 67 45.42 -41.75 -15.34
CA LEU A 67 46.13 -40.50 -15.12
C LEU A 67 45.97 -40.07 -13.66
N GLU A 68 47.01 -40.28 -12.85
CA GLU A 68 47.11 -39.70 -11.50
C GLU A 68 47.23 -38.17 -11.60
N TYR A 69 46.12 -37.46 -11.38
CA TYR A 69 46.16 -36.02 -11.14
C TYR A 69 46.29 -35.75 -9.63
N ARG A 70 47.36 -35.08 -9.20
CA ARG A 70 47.58 -34.75 -7.78
C ARG A 70 46.59 -33.73 -7.20
N LYS A 71 45.83 -33.02 -8.05
CA LYS A 71 44.81 -32.06 -7.62
C LYS A 71 43.80 -31.82 -8.74
N LEU A 72 42.54 -32.13 -8.47
CA LEU A 72 41.42 -31.65 -9.26
C LEU A 72 41.09 -30.23 -8.76
N THR A 73 41.36 -29.21 -9.58
CA THR A 73 40.96 -27.83 -9.26
C THR A 73 39.67 -27.53 -10.00
N LEU A 74 38.53 -27.55 -9.28
CA LEU A 74 37.28 -26.98 -9.78
C LEU A 74 37.31 -25.47 -9.53
N ALA A 75 37.44 -24.68 -10.59
CA ALA A 75 37.27 -23.24 -10.50
C ALA A 75 35.77 -22.90 -10.45
N TYR A 76 35.24 -22.64 -9.26
CA TYR A 76 33.94 -21.97 -9.11
C TYR A 76 34.17 -20.46 -9.25
N VAL A 77 33.79 -19.89 -10.38
CA VAL A 77 33.53 -18.44 -10.47
C VAL A 77 32.03 -18.32 -10.44
N GLY A 78 31.48 -17.97 -9.27
CA GLY A 78 30.04 -17.92 -9.04
C GLY A 78 29.31 -17.02 -10.05
N GLY A 79 28.20 -17.54 -10.57
CA GLY A 79 27.29 -16.82 -11.46
C GLY A 79 26.47 -17.78 -12.33
N SER A 80 25.19 -17.93 -12.02
CA SER A 80 24.24 -18.70 -12.84
C SER A 80 23.80 -17.88 -14.05
N GLY A 81 24.58 -17.95 -15.13
CA GLY A 81 24.18 -17.48 -16.46
C GLY A 81 24.08 -18.65 -17.43
N THR A 82 22.89 -18.94 -17.96
CA THR A 82 22.78 -19.79 -19.15
C THR A 82 23.32 -18.98 -20.33
N LEU A 83 24.42 -19.42 -20.95
CA LEU A 83 24.92 -18.82 -22.19
C LEU A 83 23.95 -19.13 -23.34
N ALA A 84 23.79 -18.15 -24.25
CA ALA A 84 22.76 -18.07 -25.29
C ALA A 84 22.76 -19.16 -26.38
N ASN A 85 23.43 -20.32 -26.20
CA ASN A 85 23.64 -21.32 -27.25
C ASN A 85 23.12 -22.74 -26.93
N GLY A 86 22.22 -22.91 -25.95
CA GLY A 86 21.40 -24.12 -25.83
C GLY A 86 22.10 -25.47 -25.54
N ALA A 87 23.40 -25.50 -25.19
CA ALA A 87 24.09 -26.73 -24.82
C ALA A 87 23.97 -26.99 -23.31
N ALA A 88 23.42 -28.15 -22.93
CA ALA A 88 23.42 -28.62 -21.55
C ALA A 88 24.79 -29.22 -21.24
N HIS A 89 25.48 -28.81 -20.15
CA HIS A 89 26.55 -29.60 -19.54
C HIS A 89 26.67 -29.39 -18.01
N TRP A 90 26.48 -30.53 -17.33
CA TRP A 90 26.91 -31.08 -16.03
C TRP A 90 27.31 -30.19 -14.82
N LEU A 91 26.48 -30.38 -13.79
CA LEU A 91 26.78 -30.43 -12.35
C LEU A 91 26.86 -29.10 -11.59
N ILE A 92 25.69 -28.66 -11.09
CA ILE A 92 25.56 -27.67 -10.03
C ILE A 92 25.74 -28.40 -8.68
N PHE A 93 26.78 -28.06 -7.92
CA PHE A 93 26.86 -28.48 -6.51
C PHE A 93 25.96 -27.56 -5.69
N GLU A 94 24.73 -27.98 -5.44
CA GLU A 94 23.96 -27.41 -4.34
C GLU A 94 24.40 -28.12 -3.06
N ARG A 95 25.07 -27.40 -2.15
CA ARG A 95 25.33 -27.93 -0.82
C ARG A 95 24.01 -27.90 -0.05
N THR A 96 23.58 -29.05 0.48
CA THR A 96 22.45 -29.12 1.41
C THR A 96 22.69 -28.17 2.58
N GLY A 97 22.02 -27.01 2.60
CA GLY A 97 22.22 -25.94 3.59
C GLY A 97 22.37 -24.53 3.01
N ASP A 98 22.66 -24.37 1.71
CA ASP A 98 22.67 -23.06 1.05
C ASP A 98 21.25 -22.74 0.58
N ALA A 99 20.46 -22.09 1.43
CA ALA A 99 19.09 -21.70 1.10
C ALA A 99 19.06 -20.57 0.04
N GLY A 100 19.23 -20.91 -1.24
CA GLY A 100 18.72 -20.16 -2.40
C GLY A 100 19.16 -18.70 -2.61
N GLU A 101 20.04 -18.15 -1.78
CA GLU A 101 20.40 -16.73 -1.82
C GLU A 101 21.51 -16.48 -2.84
N VAL A 102 21.12 -16.18 -4.08
CA VAL A 102 22.03 -15.65 -5.11
C VAL A 102 22.24 -14.16 -4.82
N THR A 103 23.34 -13.82 -4.14
CA THR A 103 23.74 -12.41 -3.98
C THR A 103 24.36 -11.90 -5.28
N LEU A 104 23.58 -11.18 -6.08
CA LEU A 104 24.05 -10.54 -7.31
C LEU A 104 24.58 -9.13 -6.99
N THR A 105 25.81 -8.82 -7.40
CA THR A 105 26.37 -7.47 -7.27
C THR A 105 26.21 -6.70 -8.58
N GLY A 106 26.03 -5.37 -8.50
CA GLY A 106 25.85 -4.50 -9.66
C GLY A 106 24.42 -4.45 -10.22
N THR A 107 24.22 -3.73 -11.32
CA THR A 107 22.90 -3.55 -11.97
C THR A 107 22.40 -4.85 -12.58
N GLN A 108 21.16 -5.22 -12.26
CA GLN A 108 20.50 -6.41 -12.80
C GLN A 108 19.41 -6.01 -13.81
N THR A 109 19.34 -6.72 -14.93
CA THR A 109 18.27 -6.59 -15.93
C THR A 109 17.43 -7.87 -15.95
N LEU A 110 16.19 -7.81 -15.48
CA LEU A 110 15.29 -8.97 -15.33
C LEU A 110 14.25 -9.02 -16.47
N SER A 111 14.68 -9.35 -17.69
CA SER A 111 13.77 -9.45 -18.84
C SER A 111 12.95 -10.75 -18.84
N ASN A 112 11.64 -10.64 -19.11
CA ASN A 112 10.70 -11.77 -19.17
C ASN A 112 10.79 -12.69 -17.95
N LYS A 113 10.77 -12.10 -16.75
CA LYS A 113 10.76 -12.82 -15.48
C LYS A 113 9.50 -12.47 -14.70
N THR A 114 8.91 -13.47 -14.07
CA THR A 114 7.82 -13.31 -13.10
C THR A 114 8.43 -13.38 -11.71
N LEU A 115 8.23 -12.33 -10.91
CA LEU A 115 8.62 -12.31 -9.50
C LEU A 115 7.39 -12.63 -8.65
N THR A 116 7.38 -13.75 -7.94
CA THR A 116 6.20 -14.24 -7.23
C THR A 116 6.01 -13.61 -5.85
N SER A 117 7.11 -13.22 -5.18
CA SER A 117 7.08 -12.52 -3.88
C SER A 117 8.31 -11.59 -3.70
N PRO A 118 8.54 -10.61 -4.59
CA PRO A 118 9.70 -9.75 -4.49
C PRO A 118 9.62 -8.82 -3.27
N ILE A 119 10.73 -8.69 -2.53
CA ILE A 119 10.92 -7.66 -1.50
C ILE A 119 11.93 -6.64 -2.03
N ILE A 120 11.56 -5.36 -2.03
CA ILE A 120 12.47 -4.26 -2.41
C ILE A 120 12.86 -3.49 -1.15
N ASN A 121 14.05 -3.76 -0.63
CA ASN A 121 14.63 -3.03 0.51
C ASN A 121 15.27 -1.72 0.04
N GLY A 122 14.46 -0.78 -0.44
CA GLY A 122 14.93 0.50 -0.97
C GLY A 122 13.89 1.28 -1.77
N THR A 123 14.37 2.07 -2.73
CA THR A 123 13.50 2.88 -3.61
C THR A 123 13.31 2.21 -4.96
N LEU A 124 12.06 2.10 -5.42
CA LEU A 124 11.76 1.80 -6.82
C LEU A 124 11.77 3.10 -7.63
N ASN A 125 12.73 3.24 -8.55
CA ASN A 125 12.81 4.38 -9.47
C ASN A 125 12.38 3.94 -10.87
N ALA A 126 11.09 4.09 -11.18
CA ALA A 126 10.55 3.79 -12.49
C ALA A 126 10.58 5.03 -13.39
N GLN A 127 11.19 4.92 -14.58
CA GLN A 127 11.14 5.98 -15.60
C GLN A 127 9.77 6.08 -16.29
N GLY A 128 8.91 5.07 -16.12
CA GLY A 128 7.56 4.98 -16.67
C GLY A 128 6.52 4.58 -15.62
N ALA A 129 5.36 4.09 -16.09
CA ALA A 129 4.28 3.68 -15.22
C ALA A 129 4.61 2.38 -14.45
N ILE A 130 4.19 2.33 -13.19
CA ILE A 130 4.05 1.07 -12.45
C ILE A 130 2.61 0.61 -12.64
N VAL A 131 2.42 -0.58 -13.21
CA VAL A 131 1.10 -1.11 -13.56
C VAL A 131 0.83 -2.39 -12.77
N ALA A 132 -0.28 -2.41 -12.03
CA ALA A 132 -0.78 -3.62 -11.40
C ALA A 132 -1.87 -4.23 -12.28
N ILE A 133 -1.69 -5.47 -12.71
CA ILE A 133 -2.63 -6.19 -13.60
C ILE A 133 -3.12 -7.42 -12.86
N ASN A 134 -4.44 -7.56 -12.74
CA ASN A 134 -5.07 -8.80 -12.32
C ASN A 134 -5.66 -9.49 -13.56
N THR A 135 -5.20 -10.71 -13.86
CA THR A 135 -5.66 -11.50 -15.01
C THR A 135 -6.66 -12.60 -14.63
N SER A 136 -7.08 -12.66 -13.37
CA SER A 136 -8.04 -13.67 -12.92
C SER A 136 -9.45 -13.38 -13.47
N ALA A 137 -10.18 -14.44 -13.80
CA ALA A 137 -11.56 -14.36 -14.27
C ALA A 137 -12.59 -14.36 -13.12
N SER A 138 -12.16 -14.15 -11.88
CA SER A 138 -12.98 -14.28 -10.68
C SER A 138 -13.63 -12.95 -10.29
N VAL A 139 -14.88 -13.02 -9.85
CA VAL A 139 -15.64 -11.85 -9.35
C VAL A 139 -14.98 -11.35 -8.06
N GLY A 140 -14.64 -10.05 -8.00
CA GLY A 140 -14.09 -9.41 -6.80
C GLY A 140 -12.56 -9.35 -6.70
N ALA A 141 -11.82 -9.89 -7.68
CA ALA A 141 -10.37 -9.79 -7.69
C ALA A 141 -9.93 -8.52 -8.44
N ALA A 142 -9.51 -7.49 -7.69
CA ALA A 142 -8.97 -6.24 -8.24
C ALA A 142 -7.51 -6.05 -7.81
N PRO A 143 -6.63 -5.47 -8.65
CA PRO A 143 -5.32 -5.06 -8.19
C PRO A 143 -5.45 -3.96 -7.12
N THR A 144 -4.67 -4.04 -6.06
CA THR A 144 -4.64 -3.06 -4.97
C THR A 144 -3.24 -2.48 -4.79
N LEU A 145 -3.18 -1.27 -4.24
CA LEU A 145 -1.95 -0.69 -3.68
C LEU A 145 -2.16 -0.58 -2.18
N GLU A 146 -1.49 -1.43 -1.41
CA GLU A 146 -1.52 -1.39 0.04
C GLU A 146 -0.28 -0.68 0.58
N LEU A 147 -0.50 0.33 1.43
CA LEU A 147 0.56 1.02 2.16
C LEU A 147 0.38 0.69 3.63
N TYR A 148 1.28 -0.16 4.14
CA TYR A 148 1.22 -0.67 5.51
C TYR A 148 2.33 -0.07 6.36
N ARG A 149 1.96 0.41 7.55
CA ARG A 149 2.90 0.82 8.59
C ARG A 149 2.84 -0.21 9.71
N ASP A 150 3.91 -0.99 9.83
CA ASP A 150 4.08 -2.00 10.88
C ASP A 150 4.46 -1.37 12.23
N ALA A 151 3.54 -0.60 12.81
CA ALA A 151 3.69 -0.06 14.16
C ALA A 151 2.33 0.30 14.80
N VAL A 152 2.19 0.06 16.10
CA VAL A 152 0.98 0.38 16.88
C VAL A 152 1.07 1.82 17.41
N ILE A 153 0.87 2.80 16.53
CA ILE A 153 0.86 4.23 16.88
C ILE A 153 -0.22 4.97 16.07
N THR A 154 -0.65 6.13 16.55
CA THR A 154 -1.49 7.06 15.78
C THR A 154 -0.68 7.85 14.76
N GLY A 155 -1.36 8.56 13.86
CA GLY A 155 -0.74 9.35 12.80
C GLY A 155 -0.73 8.64 11.44
N ASN A 156 0.03 9.20 10.49
CA ASN A 156 0.01 8.78 9.09
C ASN A 156 0.37 7.28 8.94
N THR A 157 -0.38 6.55 8.11
CA THR A 157 -0.13 5.15 7.78
C THR A 157 0.38 4.98 6.36
N GLY A 158 -0.20 5.72 5.41
CA GLY A 158 0.17 5.70 4.00
C GLY A 158 0.12 7.10 3.41
N ILE A 159 1.10 7.42 2.56
CA ILE A 159 1.19 8.70 1.86
C ILE A 159 1.45 8.44 0.39
N ILE A 160 0.60 8.99 -0.48
CA ILE A 160 0.92 9.19 -1.88
C ILE A 160 1.37 10.63 -2.03
N ARG A 161 2.62 10.80 -2.47
CA ARG A 161 3.31 12.10 -2.51
C ARG A 161 3.53 12.57 -3.94
N PHE A 162 3.30 13.85 -4.19
CA PHE A 162 3.44 14.48 -5.51
C PHE A 162 4.54 15.54 -5.52
N PRO A 163 5.82 15.14 -5.57
CA PRO A 163 6.92 16.07 -5.63
C PRO A 163 7.21 16.56 -7.05
N GLY A 164 7.70 17.79 -7.14
CA GLY A 164 8.22 18.37 -8.37
C GLY A 164 9.39 19.30 -8.07
N LYS A 165 10.03 19.85 -9.10
CA LYS A 165 11.01 20.93 -8.89
C LYS A 165 10.29 22.28 -8.82
N ASN A 166 10.79 23.18 -8.00
CA ASN A 166 10.44 24.59 -8.11
C ASN A 166 11.29 25.27 -9.21
N ALA A 167 11.05 26.56 -9.43
CA ALA A 167 11.82 27.34 -10.41
C ALA A 167 13.33 27.38 -10.14
N ALA A 168 13.76 27.17 -8.89
CA ALA A 168 15.17 27.08 -8.50
C ALA A 168 15.76 25.67 -8.66
N GLY A 169 14.99 24.70 -9.15
CA GLY A 169 15.43 23.32 -9.35
C GLY A 169 15.39 22.44 -8.09
N THR A 170 14.97 22.98 -6.95
CA THR A 170 14.84 22.25 -5.67
C THR A 170 13.60 21.37 -5.69
N LYS A 171 13.71 20.13 -5.24
CA LYS A 171 12.57 19.23 -5.06
C LYS A 171 11.67 19.77 -3.94
N VAL A 172 10.42 20.07 -4.28
CA VAL A 172 9.35 20.52 -3.39
C VAL A 172 8.18 19.58 -3.54
N ASN A 173 7.49 19.27 -2.45
CA ASN A 173 6.26 18.51 -2.54
C ASN A 173 5.05 19.43 -2.76
N TYR A 174 4.25 19.18 -3.79
CA TYR A 174 3.13 20.05 -4.14
C TYR A 174 1.78 19.56 -3.60
N GLY A 175 1.71 18.30 -3.19
CA GLY A 175 0.56 17.75 -2.51
C GLY A 175 0.79 16.34 -2.02
N ASP A 176 -0.03 15.94 -1.05
CA ASP A 176 -0.05 14.59 -0.51
C ASP A 176 -1.52 14.11 -0.42
N ILE A 177 -1.73 12.81 -0.63
CA ILE A 177 -2.90 12.09 -0.14
C ILE A 177 -2.43 11.29 1.08
N VAL A 178 -3.05 11.52 2.23
CA VAL A 178 -2.56 11.01 3.52
C VAL A 178 -3.65 10.27 4.26
N ALA A 179 -3.47 8.96 4.45
CA ALA A 179 -4.26 8.19 5.39
C ALA A 179 -3.62 8.27 6.77
N SER A 180 -4.42 8.50 7.81
CA SER A 180 -3.95 8.61 9.20
C SER A 180 -4.88 7.87 10.16
N ILE A 181 -4.29 7.26 11.17
CA ILE A 181 -5.00 6.71 12.32
C ILE A 181 -5.21 7.83 13.33
N MET A 182 -6.46 8.11 13.66
CA MET A 182 -6.87 9.05 14.71
C MET A 182 -6.96 8.35 16.06
N ASN A 183 -7.45 7.12 16.07
CA ASN A 183 -7.56 6.28 17.25
C ASN A 183 -7.27 4.82 16.84
N ASN A 184 -6.41 4.15 17.60
CA ASN A 184 -6.07 2.73 17.43
C ASN A 184 -6.54 1.86 18.60
N GLY A 185 -7.43 2.37 19.44
CA GLY A 185 -8.07 1.58 20.48
C GLY A 185 -8.97 0.51 19.86
N VAL A 186 -8.90 -0.71 20.42
CA VAL A 186 -9.66 -1.86 19.94
C VAL A 186 -11.16 -1.57 20.00
N GLY A 187 -11.85 -1.67 18.86
CA GLY A 187 -13.29 -1.43 18.73
C GLY A 187 -13.70 0.04 18.67
N VAL A 188 -12.73 0.96 18.73
CA VAL A 188 -12.94 2.41 18.60
C VAL A 188 -12.00 3.01 17.54
N GLU A 189 -11.49 2.16 16.65
CA GLU A 189 -10.55 2.55 15.61
C GLU A 189 -11.18 3.65 14.76
N SER A 190 -10.42 4.72 14.57
CA SER A 190 -10.86 5.87 13.79
C SER A 190 -9.74 6.30 12.87
N SER A 191 -10.10 6.70 11.66
CA SER A 191 -9.14 7.11 10.65
C SER A 191 -9.63 8.32 9.88
N VAL A 192 -8.70 8.91 9.16
CA VAL A 192 -8.95 10.06 8.31
C VAL A 192 -8.11 9.94 7.04
N LEU A 193 -8.68 10.39 5.93
CA LEU A 193 -7.99 10.56 4.66
C LEU A 193 -7.99 12.04 4.28
N ASP A 194 -6.80 12.63 4.20
CA ASP A 194 -6.62 14.04 3.85
C ASP A 194 -6.09 14.21 2.43
N PHE A 195 -6.60 15.23 1.76
CA PHE A 195 -6.01 15.81 0.56
C PHE A 195 -5.34 17.14 0.93
N ARG A 196 -4.02 17.17 0.78
CA ARG A 196 -3.18 18.29 1.22
C ARG A 196 -2.52 18.91 0.00
N THR A 197 -2.55 20.23 -0.07
CA THR A 197 -1.84 20.98 -1.12
C THR A 197 -0.90 21.99 -0.52
N TYR A 198 0.18 22.27 -1.24
CA TYR A 198 1.08 23.36 -0.93
C TYR A 198 0.53 24.66 -1.52
N TRP A 199 0.28 25.66 -0.67
CA TRP A 199 -0.22 26.97 -1.10
C TRP A 199 0.47 28.08 -0.31
N ALA A 200 0.97 29.09 -1.02
CA ALA A 200 1.58 30.29 -0.42
C ALA A 200 2.64 30.01 0.67
N GLY A 201 3.45 28.94 0.51
CA GLY A 201 4.53 28.63 1.44
C GLY A 201 4.20 27.64 2.55
N ALA A 202 2.97 27.10 2.61
CA ALA A 202 2.56 26.15 3.64
C ALA A 202 1.71 25.00 3.09
N TYR A 203 1.76 23.84 3.74
CA TYR A 203 0.81 22.77 3.49
C TYR A 203 -0.50 23.07 4.20
N ALA A 204 -1.58 23.00 3.44
CA ALA A 204 -2.93 23.09 3.98
C ALA A 204 -3.70 21.83 3.59
N VAL A 205 -4.41 21.27 4.58
CA VAL A 205 -5.48 20.33 4.29
C VAL A 205 -6.59 21.10 3.59
N LYS A 206 -7.07 20.59 2.47
CA LYS A 206 -8.16 21.22 1.69
C LYS A 206 -9.46 20.48 1.84
N PHE A 207 -9.37 19.18 1.96
CA PHE A 207 -10.50 18.29 2.01
C PHE A 207 -10.13 17.07 2.84
N THR A 208 -11.02 16.68 3.73
CA THR A 208 -10.83 15.60 4.67
C THR A 208 -12.03 14.66 4.64
N ILE A 209 -11.74 13.36 4.63
CA ILE A 209 -12.71 12.28 4.73
C ILE A 209 -12.46 11.53 6.04
N GLY A 210 -13.48 11.45 6.89
CA GLY A 210 -13.52 10.61 8.08
C GLY A 210 -14.82 9.83 8.09
N SER A 211 -15.63 10.01 9.13
CA SER A 211 -16.99 9.45 9.14
C SER A 211 -17.92 10.22 8.19
N GLY A 212 -17.84 11.54 8.18
CA GLY A 212 -18.38 12.43 7.16
C GLY A 212 -17.27 13.09 6.33
N PHE A 213 -17.65 14.07 5.52
CA PHE A 213 -16.71 14.87 4.73
C PHE A 213 -16.64 16.29 5.27
N TRP A 214 -15.45 16.86 5.42
CA TRP A 214 -15.34 18.25 5.86
C TRP A 214 -14.15 18.99 5.27
N MET A 215 -14.29 20.31 5.25
CA MET A 215 -13.24 21.23 4.83
C MET A 215 -12.47 21.75 6.04
N ASN A 216 -11.18 22.01 5.84
CA ASN A 216 -10.35 22.66 6.85
C ASN A 216 -10.89 24.08 7.15
N GLY A 217 -11.07 24.39 8.43
CA GLY A 217 -11.62 25.68 8.88
C GLY A 217 -13.14 25.70 9.10
N ALA A 218 -13.88 24.65 8.72
CA ALA A 218 -15.30 24.54 9.08
C ALA A 218 -15.46 24.35 10.60
N ALA A 219 -16.36 25.10 11.22
CA ALA A 219 -16.65 24.96 12.65
C ALA A 219 -17.32 23.60 12.94
N GLY A 220 -17.00 22.96 14.07
CA GLY A 220 -17.61 21.69 14.49
C GLY A 220 -16.96 20.40 13.96
N GLY A 221 -16.00 20.48 13.02
CA GLY A 221 -15.21 19.32 12.58
C GLY A 221 -15.98 18.29 11.74
N ASP A 222 -15.71 17.00 11.95
CA ASP A 222 -16.36 15.91 11.23
C ASP A 222 -17.87 15.85 11.55
N PRO A 223 -18.77 15.99 10.56
CA PRO A 223 -20.21 16.00 10.81
C PRO A 223 -20.83 14.62 11.06
N GLY A 224 -20.10 13.52 10.80
CA GLY A 224 -20.65 12.17 10.84
C GLY A 224 -21.11 11.66 9.46
N THR A 225 -21.46 10.37 9.42
CA THR A 225 -21.85 9.65 8.21
C THR A 225 -22.95 10.36 7.40
N GLY A 226 -22.74 10.44 6.09
CA GLY A 226 -23.71 10.99 5.14
C GLY A 226 -23.83 12.51 5.14
N LYS A 227 -22.94 13.21 5.85
CA LYS A 227 -22.96 14.68 5.95
C LYS A 227 -21.68 15.30 5.39
N ILE A 228 -21.83 16.54 4.94
CA ILE A 228 -20.74 17.41 4.50
C ILE A 228 -20.71 18.64 5.42
N ASN A 229 -19.55 18.97 5.97
CA ASN A 229 -19.34 20.19 6.75
C ASN A 229 -18.38 21.13 6.01
N ALA A 230 -18.89 22.31 5.66
CA ALA A 230 -18.13 23.34 4.95
C ALA A 230 -18.47 24.70 5.55
N THR A 231 -17.51 25.63 5.52
CA THR A 231 -17.71 27.01 5.94
C THR A 231 -18.78 27.71 5.09
N GLU A 232 -18.79 27.41 3.78
CA GLU A 232 -19.74 27.94 2.82
C GLU A 232 -19.85 26.97 1.64
N LEU A 233 -21.02 26.91 1.01
CA LEU A 233 -21.22 26.29 -0.29
C LEU A 233 -21.55 27.38 -1.29
N GLN A 234 -20.90 27.36 -2.46
CA GLN A 234 -21.17 28.32 -3.52
C GLN A 234 -21.69 27.59 -4.76
N GLN A 235 -22.67 28.19 -5.43
CA GLN A 235 -23.17 27.78 -6.73
C GLN A 235 -22.90 28.91 -7.72
N ASN A 236 -22.07 28.65 -8.74
CA ASN A 236 -21.66 29.65 -9.74
C ASN A 236 -21.05 30.93 -9.13
N GLY A 237 -20.27 30.80 -8.06
CA GLY A 237 -19.64 31.93 -7.36
C GLY A 237 -20.56 32.70 -6.42
N VAL A 238 -21.79 32.24 -6.21
CA VAL A 238 -22.75 32.83 -5.27
C VAL A 238 -22.95 31.88 -4.09
N PRO A 239 -22.85 32.36 -2.83
CA PRO A 239 -23.17 31.54 -1.67
C PRO A 239 -24.59 30.95 -1.74
N VAL A 240 -24.74 29.65 -1.48
CA VAL A 240 -26.04 28.96 -1.54
C VAL A 240 -27.03 29.55 -0.52
N ALA A 241 -26.56 29.96 0.65
CA ALA A 241 -27.40 30.67 1.63
C ALA A 241 -27.97 31.98 1.05
N THR A 242 -27.13 32.75 0.35
CA THR A 242 -27.57 33.96 -0.38
C THR A 242 -28.52 33.60 -1.51
N ALA A 243 -28.24 32.54 -2.28
CA ALA A 243 -29.09 32.09 -3.37
C ALA A 243 -30.51 31.70 -2.91
N ILE A 244 -30.63 31.04 -1.74
CA ILE A 244 -31.92 30.74 -1.10
C ILE A 244 -32.64 32.02 -0.69
N ALA A 245 -31.95 32.96 -0.03
CA ALA A 245 -32.55 34.24 0.39
C ALA A 245 -32.99 35.11 -0.80
N THR A 246 -32.28 35.04 -1.93
CA THR A 246 -32.65 35.75 -3.16
C THR A 246 -33.63 34.99 -4.04
N SER A 247 -33.96 33.73 -3.71
CA SER A 247 -34.89 32.91 -4.48
C SER A 247 -36.25 33.59 -4.62
N GLN A 248 -36.88 33.46 -5.80
CA GLN A 248 -38.24 34.00 -6.01
C GLN A 248 -39.30 33.27 -5.16
N GLY A 249 -38.98 32.07 -4.66
CA GLY A 249 -39.90 31.25 -3.86
C GLY A 249 -39.93 31.54 -2.37
N VAL A 250 -39.11 32.49 -1.86
CA VAL A 250 -39.06 32.82 -0.44
C VAL A 250 -39.72 34.18 -0.15
N ALA A 251 -40.32 34.30 1.04
CA ALA A 251 -40.86 35.57 1.51
C ALA A 251 -39.75 36.62 1.65
N LYS A 252 -39.96 37.80 1.06
CA LYS A 252 -39.02 38.92 1.06
C LYS A 252 -39.22 39.81 2.28
N ALA A 253 -40.41 39.81 2.85
CA ALA A 253 -40.72 40.31 4.19
C ALA A 253 -41.94 39.58 4.75
N TRP A 254 -42.03 39.47 6.07
CA TRP A 254 -43.26 39.07 6.73
C TRP A 254 -43.30 39.64 8.15
N VAL A 255 -44.51 39.83 8.67
CA VAL A 255 -44.71 40.30 10.04
C VAL A 255 -45.96 39.68 10.64
N ASN A 256 -45.88 39.33 11.91
CA ASN A 256 -47.01 39.15 12.80
C ASN A 256 -46.96 40.25 13.84
N PHE A 257 -48.02 41.05 13.95
CA PHE A 257 -48.09 42.12 14.94
C PHE A 257 -49.46 42.20 15.61
N ASN A 258 -49.46 42.80 16.80
CA ASN A 258 -50.65 43.18 17.53
C ASN A 258 -51.03 44.62 17.15
N GLY A 259 -52.20 44.78 16.56
CA GLY A 259 -52.79 46.06 16.16
C GLY A 259 -53.63 46.74 17.24
N THR A 260 -53.88 46.09 18.38
CA THR A 260 -54.69 46.65 19.47
C THR A 260 -53.85 47.36 20.52
N GLY A 261 -54.38 48.44 21.10
CA GLY A 261 -53.69 49.21 22.13
C GLY A 261 -52.45 49.89 21.56
N THR A 262 -51.26 49.54 22.06
CA THR A 262 -50.00 50.00 21.46
C THR A 262 -49.52 48.95 20.46
N VAL A 263 -49.33 49.38 19.21
CA VAL A 263 -48.88 48.49 18.13
C VAL A 263 -47.54 47.83 18.49
N ALA A 264 -47.44 46.51 18.35
CA ALA A 264 -46.24 45.76 18.72
C ALA A 264 -46.00 44.58 17.78
N ILE A 265 -44.76 44.40 17.33
CA ILE A 265 -44.34 43.27 16.50
C ILE A 265 -44.16 42.04 17.40
N ASN A 266 -44.87 40.95 17.08
CA ASN A 266 -44.73 39.65 17.74
C ASN A 266 -43.55 38.87 17.16
N ASP A 267 -43.44 38.86 15.83
CA ASP A 267 -42.33 38.23 15.10
C ASP A 267 -42.25 38.80 13.67
N SER A 268 -41.07 38.79 13.06
CA SER A 268 -40.89 39.33 11.71
C SER A 268 -39.62 38.87 10.98
N PHE A 269 -39.64 39.02 9.66
CA PHE A 269 -38.45 39.04 8.81
C PHE A 269 -38.50 40.26 7.90
N ASN A 270 -37.40 41.00 7.83
CA ASN A 270 -37.24 42.21 7.03
C ASN A 270 -38.29 43.33 7.32
N VAL A 271 -38.72 43.47 8.58
CA VAL A 271 -39.60 44.57 9.04
C VAL A 271 -38.92 45.29 10.20
N SER A 272 -38.85 46.62 10.12
CA SER A 272 -38.20 47.46 11.14
C SER A 272 -39.18 48.02 12.15
N SER A 273 -40.40 48.33 11.72
CA SER A 273 -41.44 48.92 12.55
C SER A 273 -42.81 48.84 11.88
N ILE A 274 -43.86 49.06 12.68
CA ILE A 274 -45.22 49.32 12.23
C ILE A 274 -45.58 50.75 12.62
N THR A 275 -46.03 51.56 11.65
CA THR A 275 -46.64 52.87 11.93
C THR A 275 -48.14 52.67 12.05
N ASP A 276 -48.72 53.11 13.17
CA ASP A 276 -50.17 53.21 13.34
C ASP A 276 -50.66 54.58 12.81
N ASN A 277 -51.51 54.56 11.79
CA ASN A 277 -52.06 55.75 11.15
C ASN A 277 -53.52 56.02 11.57
N GLY A 278 -54.01 55.31 12.58
CA GLY A 278 -55.40 55.31 13.02
C GLY A 278 -56.05 53.94 12.89
N VAL A 279 -57.30 53.84 13.33
CA VAL A 279 -58.01 52.57 13.51
C VAL A 279 -57.93 51.67 12.26
N GLY A 280 -57.33 50.49 12.43
CA GLY A 280 -57.14 49.47 11.41
C GLY A 280 -56.21 49.86 10.26
N ASN A 281 -55.56 51.03 10.29
CA ASN A 281 -54.71 51.53 9.21
C ASN A 281 -53.24 51.54 9.65
N TYR A 282 -52.45 50.65 9.08
CA TYR A 282 -51.05 50.46 9.47
C TYR A 282 -50.11 50.59 8.28
N THR A 283 -48.89 51.06 8.52
CA THR A 283 -47.79 50.98 7.55
C THR A 283 -46.72 50.04 8.09
N VAL A 284 -46.47 48.95 7.36
CA VAL A 284 -45.38 48.03 7.60
C VAL A 284 -44.12 48.62 6.97
N ASN A 285 -43.13 49.01 7.78
CA ASN A 285 -41.87 49.57 7.30
C ASN A 285 -40.83 48.45 7.18
N PHE A 286 -40.25 48.27 6.00
CA PHE A 286 -39.23 47.25 5.76
C PHE A 286 -37.89 47.66 6.37
N ALA A 287 -37.11 46.68 6.83
CA ALA A 287 -35.76 46.94 7.34
C ALA A 287 -34.75 47.18 6.21
N THR A 288 -34.91 46.45 5.10
CA THR A 288 -34.14 46.58 3.86
C THR A 288 -35.10 46.78 2.69
N ALA A 289 -34.78 47.72 1.81
CA ALA A 289 -35.60 48.00 0.64
C ALA A 289 -35.68 46.78 -0.31
N LEU A 290 -36.89 46.45 -0.76
CA LEU A 290 -37.12 45.51 -1.85
C LEU A 290 -36.61 46.08 -3.18
N ALA A 291 -36.29 45.25 -4.16
CA ALA A 291 -35.71 45.73 -5.42
C ALA A 291 -36.71 46.54 -6.26
N ASN A 292 -38.01 46.23 -6.20
CA ASN A 292 -39.06 47.06 -6.79
C ASN A 292 -40.37 47.04 -6.00
N ALA A 293 -41.30 47.92 -6.34
CA ALA A 293 -42.62 48.04 -5.69
C ALA A 293 -43.69 47.10 -6.29
N ASN A 294 -43.37 46.22 -7.25
CA ASN A 294 -44.29 45.31 -7.92
C ASN A 294 -44.41 43.94 -7.24
N TYR A 295 -44.06 43.83 -5.96
CA TYR A 295 -44.22 42.61 -5.15
C TYR A 295 -45.70 42.25 -4.92
N ALA A 296 -45.99 40.98 -4.66
CA ALA A 296 -47.28 40.54 -4.13
C ALA A 296 -47.28 40.64 -2.60
N ALA A 297 -48.43 41.00 -2.02
CA ALA A 297 -48.62 40.96 -0.57
C ALA A 297 -49.95 40.26 -0.28
N VAL A 298 -49.94 39.41 0.74
CA VAL A 298 -51.15 38.76 1.27
C VAL A 298 -51.17 38.97 2.77
N GLY A 299 -52.36 39.17 3.32
CA GLY A 299 -52.54 39.42 4.74
C GLY A 299 -53.63 38.56 5.36
N MET A 300 -53.56 38.42 6.68
CA MET A 300 -54.61 37.87 7.52
C MET A 300 -54.86 38.78 8.72
N ALA A 301 -56.08 38.74 9.25
CA ALA A 301 -56.47 39.44 10.46
C ALA A 301 -57.33 38.52 11.32
N SER A 302 -57.10 38.49 12.64
CA SER A 302 -58.00 37.76 13.55
C SER A 302 -59.35 38.45 13.68
N GLY A 303 -60.43 37.69 13.63
CA GLY A 303 -61.81 38.16 13.78
C GLY A 303 -62.74 37.62 12.69
N ASN A 304 -64.04 37.76 12.88
CA ASN A 304 -65.02 37.28 11.91
C ASN A 304 -65.08 38.24 10.72
N LEU A 305 -65.02 37.71 9.49
CA LEU A 305 -65.21 38.47 8.25
C LEU A 305 -64.28 39.69 8.12
N ARG A 306 -63.05 39.58 8.63
CA ARG A 306 -62.03 40.62 8.53
C ARG A 306 -61.09 40.35 7.37
N ASP A 307 -60.88 41.38 6.58
CA ASP A 307 -59.99 41.37 5.44
C ASP A 307 -58.81 42.29 5.68
N VAL A 308 -57.67 41.94 5.09
CA VAL A 308 -56.50 42.81 5.03
C VAL A 308 -56.35 43.33 3.61
N ASN A 309 -56.61 44.62 3.46
CA ASN A 309 -56.60 45.30 2.18
C ASN A 309 -55.39 46.21 2.06
N TYR A 310 -54.94 46.47 0.83
CA TYR A 310 -53.89 47.46 0.57
C TYR A 310 -54.42 48.88 0.81
N SER A 311 -53.71 49.70 1.59
CA SER A 311 -53.99 51.13 1.69
C SER A 311 -53.30 51.87 0.53
N GLY A 312 -54.08 52.45 -0.38
CA GLY A 312 -53.57 53.13 -1.57
C GLY A 312 -52.47 54.16 -1.27
N GLY A 313 -51.39 54.17 -2.06
CA GLY A 313 -50.31 55.17 -2.01
C GLY A 313 -49.04 54.74 -1.26
N THR A 314 -49.05 53.57 -0.62
CA THR A 314 -47.96 53.11 0.28
C THR A 314 -47.42 51.73 -0.07
N LYS A 315 -47.51 51.29 -1.34
CA LYS A 315 -46.81 50.10 -1.84
C LYS A 315 -45.50 50.56 -2.49
N THR A 316 -44.44 50.52 -1.72
CA THR A 316 -43.11 51.07 -2.08
C THR A 316 -42.04 50.05 -1.76
N THR A 317 -40.81 50.29 -2.22
CA THR A 317 -39.69 49.40 -1.90
C THR A 317 -39.37 49.34 -0.40
N THR A 318 -39.77 50.34 0.39
CA THR A 318 -39.43 50.46 1.81
C THR A 318 -40.62 50.30 2.76
N ALA A 319 -41.84 50.27 2.24
CA ALA A 319 -43.03 50.19 3.07
C ALA A 319 -44.23 49.62 2.32
N LEU A 320 -45.13 48.96 3.07
CA LEU A 320 -46.45 48.53 2.65
C LEU A 320 -47.51 49.07 3.62
N GLY A 321 -48.42 49.91 3.12
CA GLY A 321 -49.60 50.30 3.86
C GLY A 321 -50.75 49.31 3.70
N ILE A 322 -51.47 49.05 4.80
CA ILE A 322 -52.59 48.11 4.88
C ILE A 322 -53.74 48.70 5.68
N VAL A 323 -54.95 48.27 5.33
CA VAL A 323 -56.16 48.47 6.13
C VAL A 323 -56.72 47.11 6.52
N VAL A 324 -56.77 46.86 7.82
CA VAL A 324 -57.56 45.79 8.40
C VAL A 324 -58.97 46.31 8.58
N GLY A 325 -59.95 45.66 7.98
CA GLY A 325 -61.33 46.12 8.05
C GLY A 325 -62.36 45.01 7.95
N GLU A 326 -63.59 45.40 8.24
CA GLU A 326 -64.78 44.54 8.19
C GLU A 326 -65.86 45.25 7.37
N SER A 327 -66.56 44.53 6.49
CA SER A 327 -67.41 45.07 5.42
C SER A 327 -68.51 46.07 5.85
N ASN A 328 -68.84 46.14 7.14
CA ASN A 328 -69.86 47.03 7.69
C ASN A 328 -69.37 47.94 8.83
N VAL A 329 -68.09 47.90 9.19
CA VAL A 329 -67.53 48.62 10.35
C VAL A 329 -66.40 49.57 9.93
N GLY A 330 -65.76 49.33 8.78
CA GLY A 330 -64.61 50.12 8.33
C GLY A 330 -63.31 49.57 8.91
N GLY A 331 -62.33 50.45 9.17
CA GLY A 331 -61.04 50.07 9.77
C GLY A 331 -61.22 49.53 11.20
N VAL A 332 -60.57 48.42 11.53
CA VAL A 332 -60.67 47.78 12.84
C VAL A 332 -59.32 47.28 13.32
N ASP A 333 -58.98 47.59 14.57
CA ASP A 333 -57.80 47.07 15.24
C ASP A 333 -57.99 45.62 15.68
N THR A 334 -56.94 44.79 15.54
CA THR A 334 -56.98 43.39 15.93
C THR A 334 -55.66 42.86 16.46
N ALA A 335 -55.74 41.88 17.36
CA ALA A 335 -54.59 41.39 18.11
C ALA A 335 -53.61 40.55 17.27
N TYR A 336 -54.06 39.98 16.14
CA TYR A 336 -53.23 39.24 15.22
C TYR A 336 -53.44 39.73 13.79
N VAL A 337 -52.46 40.47 13.29
CA VAL A 337 -52.35 40.83 11.88
C VAL A 337 -51.08 40.19 11.33
N GLY A 338 -51.23 39.41 10.26
CA GLY A 338 -50.13 38.75 9.58
C GLY A 338 -50.01 39.26 8.15
N ILE A 339 -48.81 39.62 7.71
CA ILE A 339 -48.51 39.99 6.31
C ILE A 339 -47.36 39.14 5.80
N ILE A 340 -47.47 38.67 4.56
CA ILE A 340 -46.37 38.07 3.81
C ILE A 340 -46.21 38.83 2.50
N VAL A 341 -44.96 39.15 2.15
CA VAL A 341 -44.57 39.83 0.92
C VAL A 341 -43.69 38.89 0.08
N MET A 342 -44.09 38.70 -1.18
CA MET A 342 -43.44 37.82 -2.15
C MET A 342 -43.06 38.59 -3.42
N GLY A 343 -41.90 38.29 -3.99
CA GLY A 343 -41.38 38.97 -5.18
C GLY A 343 -40.63 40.26 -4.85
N ASP A 344 -39.67 40.60 -5.71
CA ASP A 344 -38.80 41.77 -5.63
C ASP A 344 -38.31 42.22 -7.01
#